data_AF-A0A3E4UTR2-F1
#
_entry.id   AF-A0A3E4UTR2-F1
#
_cell.length_a   1.000
_cell.length_b   1.000
_cell.length_c   1.000
_cell.angle_alpha   90.00
_cell.angle_beta   90.00
_cell.angle_gamma   90.00
#
_symmetry.space_group_name_H-M   'P 1'
#
loop_
_entity.id
_entity.type
_entity.pdbx_description
1 polymer ?
#
loop_
_entity_poly.entity_id
_entity_poly.type
_entity_poly.pdbx_seq_one_letter_code
_entity_poly.pdbx_strand_id
1 'polypeptide(L)'
;MKTTREIAEICGVSEQAVRAWCRKNHIAKDAKGSFAISETIEYRIYRHYKGDVAKDAKDIAQSSKADDIVNQAIIDLLRKELEHKNKQIDELSKRLMECQKLLDQEQQLRMVTEQKMLVENQEESNKKWWKFWE
;
A
#
# COMPACT_ATOMS: atom_id res chain seq x y z
N MET A 1 -36.55 29.57 -13.84
CA MET A 1 -36.51 29.92 -12.41
C MET A 1 -36.95 28.71 -11.63
N LYS A 2 -36.16 28.27 -10.66
CA LYS A 2 -36.52 27.11 -9.83
C LYS A 2 -37.56 27.49 -8.80
N THR A 3 -38.43 26.55 -8.48
CA THR A 3 -39.45 26.70 -7.44
C THR A 3 -38.85 26.43 -6.05
N THR A 4 -39.54 26.88 -5.00
CA THR A 4 -39.16 26.56 -3.62
C THR A 4 -39.09 25.05 -3.37
N ARG A 5 -39.89 24.26 -4.09
CA ARG A 5 -39.92 22.80 -3.98
C ARG A 5 -38.65 22.16 -4.53
N GLU A 6 -38.26 22.52 -5.75
CA GLU A 6 -37.04 21.99 -6.38
C GLU A 6 -35.79 22.33 -5.58
N ILE A 7 -35.73 23.54 -5.02
CA ILE A 7 -34.60 23.95 -4.16
C ILE A 7 -34.60 23.16 -2.85
N ALA A 8 -35.78 22.88 -2.28
CA ALA A 8 -35.88 22.08 -1.06
C ALA A 8 -35.40 20.64 -1.28
N GLU A 9 -35.78 20.03 -2.40
CA GLU A 9 -35.30 18.70 -2.83
C GLU A 9 -33.78 18.69 -3.01
N ILE A 10 -33.22 19.69 -3.70
CA ILE A 10 -31.76 19.79 -3.88
C ILE A 10 -31.05 19.97 -2.54
N CYS A 11 -31.55 20.83 -1.66
CA CYS A 11 -30.98 21.12 -0.35
C CYS A 11 -31.20 20.01 0.69
N GLY A 12 -32.07 19.03 0.43
CA GLY A 12 -32.43 18.00 1.41
C GLY A 12 -33.23 18.56 2.60
N VAL A 13 -33.97 19.65 2.41
CA VAL A 13 -34.79 20.29 3.45
C VAL A 13 -36.27 20.30 3.05
N SER A 14 -37.17 20.63 3.97
CA SER A 14 -38.59 20.74 3.64
C SER A 14 -38.87 22.01 2.81
N GLU A 15 -39.87 21.94 1.92
CA GLU A 15 -40.30 23.11 1.14
C GLU A 15 -40.70 24.29 2.06
N GLN A 16 -41.28 23.99 3.21
CA GLN A 16 -41.67 24.99 4.19
C GLN A 16 -40.46 25.73 4.79
N ALA A 17 -39.32 25.06 4.95
CA ALA A 17 -38.08 25.70 5.40
C ALA A 17 -37.56 26.71 4.38
N VAL A 18 -37.56 26.35 3.09
CA VAL A 18 -37.19 27.27 2.00
C VAL A 18 -38.16 28.44 1.94
N ARG A 19 -39.48 28.21 2.05
CA ARG A 19 -40.49 29.28 2.09
C ARG A 19 -40.32 30.20 3.31
N ALA A 20 -40.00 29.65 4.48
CA ALA A 20 -39.74 30.44 5.70
C ALA A 20 -38.49 31.31 5.55
N TRP A 21 -37.43 30.77 4.94
CA TRP A 21 -36.23 31.52 4.61
C TRP A 21 -36.53 32.66 3.63
N CYS A 22 -37.31 32.41 2.59
CA CYS A 22 -37.71 33.45 1.62
C CYS A 22 -38.51 34.58 2.30
N ARG A 23 -39.40 34.25 3.25
CA ARG A 23 -40.12 35.26 4.06
C ARG A 23 -39.16 36.08 4.92
N LYS A 24 -38.24 35.42 5.62
CA LYS A 24 -37.24 36.05 6.49
C LYS A 24 -36.29 36.97 5.72
N ASN A 25 -36.04 36.67 4.45
CA ASN A 25 -35.16 37.45 3.57
C ASN A 25 -35.92 38.41 2.64
N HIS A 26 -37.22 38.61 2.86
CA HIS A 26 -38.07 39.53 2.09
C HIS A 26 -38.01 39.31 0.57
N ILE A 27 -37.97 38.05 0.14
CA ILE A 27 -37.97 37.72 -1.30
C ILE A 27 -39.33 38.07 -1.90
N ALA A 28 -39.31 38.84 -2.99
CA ALA A 28 -40.52 39.25 -3.70
C ALA A 28 -41.28 38.05 -4.28
N LYS A 29 -42.59 38.22 -4.46
CA LYS A 29 -43.45 37.25 -5.13
C LYS A 29 -43.68 37.65 -6.59
N ASP A 30 -43.79 36.67 -7.47
CA ASP A 30 -44.18 36.85 -8.85
C ASP A 30 -45.70 37.13 -8.98
N ALA A 31 -46.16 37.42 -10.20
CA ALA A 31 -47.56 37.67 -10.50
C ALA A 31 -48.49 36.46 -10.18
N LYS A 32 -47.92 35.26 -10.00
CA LYS A 32 -48.63 34.03 -9.64
C LYS A 32 -48.64 33.78 -8.12
N GLY A 33 -48.08 34.69 -7.33
CA GLY A 33 -48.01 34.59 -5.86
C GLY A 33 -46.93 33.66 -5.33
N SER A 34 -46.07 33.12 -6.20
CA SER A 34 -44.90 32.29 -5.84
C SER A 34 -43.67 33.15 -5.60
N PHE A 35 -42.69 32.68 -4.84
CA PHE A 35 -41.45 33.44 -4.65
C PHE A 35 -40.66 33.56 -5.95
N ALA A 36 -40.25 34.78 -6.31
CA ALA A 36 -39.43 35.05 -7.47
C ALA A 36 -37.96 34.73 -7.15
N ILE A 37 -37.54 33.50 -7.48
CA ILE A 37 -36.19 33.02 -7.18
C ILE A 37 -35.30 33.19 -8.41
N SER A 38 -34.50 34.25 -8.37
CA SER A 38 -33.39 34.46 -9.32
C SER A 38 -32.20 33.59 -8.97
N GLU A 39 -31.25 33.45 -9.90
CA GLU A 39 -30.02 32.67 -9.71
C GLU A 39 -29.20 33.15 -8.49
N THR A 40 -29.19 34.45 -8.21
CA THR A 40 -28.53 35.00 -7.02
C THR A 40 -29.22 34.61 -5.72
N ILE A 41 -30.55 34.58 -5.69
CA ILE A 41 -31.33 34.15 -4.52
C ILE A 41 -31.17 32.65 -4.32
N GLU A 42 -31.22 31.88 -5.41
CA GLU A 42 -30.94 30.45 -5.42
C GLU A 42 -29.57 30.14 -4.79
N TYR A 43 -28.50 30.83 -5.23
CA TYR A 43 -27.16 30.67 -4.66
C TYR A 43 -27.12 30.96 -3.16
N ARG A 44 -27.80 32.02 -2.69
CA ARG A 44 -27.87 32.36 -1.26
C ARG A 44 -28.60 31.28 -0.45
N ILE A 45 -29.64 30.66 -1.00
CA ILE A 45 -30.36 29.56 -0.35
C ILE A 45 -29.47 28.32 -0.27
N TYR A 46 -28.76 27.97 -1.35
CA TYR A 46 -27.79 26.87 -1.32
C TYR A 46 -26.70 27.09 -0.29
N ARG A 47 -26.09 28.27 -0.28
CA ARG A 47 -25.07 28.63 0.72
C ARG A 47 -25.59 28.48 2.16
N HIS A 48 -26.84 28.87 2.40
CA HIS A 48 -27.44 28.81 3.72
C HIS A 48 -27.68 27.37 4.22
N TYR A 49 -28.13 26.47 3.34
CA TYR A 49 -28.51 25.10 3.73
C TYR A 49 -27.43 24.04 3.47
N LYS A 50 -26.58 24.22 2.46
CA LYS A 50 -25.50 23.30 2.10
C LYS A 50 -24.10 23.78 2.51
N GLY A 51 -23.98 24.99 3.07
CA GLY A 51 -22.68 25.58 3.40
C GLY A 51 -21.92 26.09 2.17
N ASP A 52 -20.71 26.59 2.42
CA ASP A 52 -19.81 27.05 1.37
C ASP A 52 -19.17 25.85 0.67
N VAL A 53 -19.79 25.37 -0.41
CA VAL A 53 -19.28 24.25 -1.24
C VAL A 53 -17.81 24.45 -1.67
N ALA A 54 -17.39 25.71 -1.84
CA ALA A 54 -16.00 26.06 -2.18
C ALA A 54 -15.02 25.83 -1.01
N LYS A 55 -15.47 25.97 0.23
CA LYS A 55 -14.66 25.72 1.42
C LYS A 55 -14.54 24.21 1.65
N ASP A 56 -15.66 23.49 1.56
CA ASP A 56 -15.69 22.03 1.70
C ASP A 56 -14.85 21.34 0.61
N ALA A 57 -14.92 21.81 -0.65
CA ALA A 57 -14.08 21.30 -1.73
C ALA A 57 -12.58 21.56 -1.53
N LYS A 58 -12.22 22.70 -0.91
CA LYS A 58 -10.83 23.03 -0.60
C LYS A 58 -10.28 22.15 0.53
N ASP A 59 -11.10 21.91 1.56
CA ASP A 59 -10.72 21.08 2.70
C ASP A 59 -10.60 19.60 2.26
N ILE A 60 -11.50 19.11 1.41
CA ILE A 60 -11.40 17.77 0.79
C ILE A 60 -10.14 17.65 -0.08
N ALA A 61 -9.83 18.65 -0.91
CA ALA A 61 -8.64 18.63 -1.75
C ALA A 61 -7.32 18.73 -0.95
N GLN A 62 -7.35 19.37 0.22
CA GLN A 62 -6.21 19.40 1.13
C GLN A 62 -6.04 18.05 1.86
N SER A 63 -7.14 17.42 2.29
CA SER A 63 -7.12 16.08 2.87
C SER A 63 -6.61 15.04 1.87
N SER A 64 -7.11 15.05 0.62
CA SER A 64 -6.70 14.09 -0.40
C SER A 64 -5.20 14.20 -0.73
N LYS A 65 -4.66 15.43 -0.77
CA LYS A 65 -3.21 15.63 -0.96
C LYS A 65 -2.40 15.11 0.22
N ALA A 66 -2.90 15.25 1.45
CA ALA A 66 -2.23 14.70 2.62
C ALA A 66 -2.23 13.16 2.56
N ASP A 67 -3.36 12.55 2.17
CA ASP A 67 -3.50 11.10 1.99
C ASP A 67 -2.54 10.58 0.89
N ASP A 68 -2.42 11.29 -0.23
CA ASP A 68 -1.49 10.93 -1.31
C ASP A 68 -0.02 10.94 -0.84
N ILE A 69 0.37 11.93 -0.03
CA ILE A 69 1.73 12.03 0.52
C ILE A 69 1.99 10.87 1.49
N VAL A 70 1.03 10.54 2.35
CA VAL A 70 1.14 9.43 3.30
C VAL A 70 1.24 8.10 2.55
N ASN A 71 0.39 7.90 1.53
CA ASN A 71 0.43 6.71 0.68
C ASN A 71 1.78 6.58 -0.04
N GLN A 72 2.33 7.69 -0.55
CA GLN A 72 3.65 7.68 -1.18
C GLN A 72 4.76 7.31 -0.20
N ALA A 73 4.73 7.85 1.02
CA ALA A 73 5.70 7.51 2.06
C ALA A 73 5.63 6.03 2.46
N ILE A 74 4.42 5.46 2.55
CA ILE A 74 4.22 4.02 2.81
C ILE A 74 4.80 3.18 1.67
N ILE A 75 4.53 3.56 0.41
CA ILE A 75 5.07 2.86 -0.78
C ILE A 75 6.60 2.87 -0.74
N ASP A 76 7.22 4.00 -0.43
CA ASP A 76 8.68 4.11 -0.37
C ASP A 76 9.28 3.29 0.77
N LEU A 77 8.60 3.21 1.91
CA LEU A 77 9.02 2.36 3.03
C LEU A 77 8.94 0.87 2.66
N LEU A 78 7.83 0.44 2.02
CA LEU A 78 7.67 -0.93 1.55
C LEU A 78 8.72 -1.30 0.49
N ARG A 79 9.06 -0.39 -0.42
CA ARG A 79 10.13 -0.59 -1.42
C ARG A 79 11.49 -0.79 -0.75
N LYS A 80 11.83 0.03 0.24
CA LYS A 80 13.08 -0.12 1.01
C LYS A 80 13.13 -1.44 1.77
N GLU A 81 12.01 -1.86 2.36
CA GLU A 81 11.94 -3.13 3.06
C GLU A 81 12.11 -4.31 2.10
N LEU A 82 11.50 -4.27 0.92
CA LEU A 82 11.70 -5.27 -0.13
C LEU A 82 13.16 -5.35 -0.58
N GLU A 83 13.81 -4.21 -0.82
CA GLU A 83 15.22 -4.17 -1.20
C GLU A 83 16.12 -4.78 -0.11
N HIS A 84 15.86 -4.47 1.15
CA HIS A 84 16.58 -5.06 2.28
C HIS A 84 16.39 -6.59 2.33
N LYS A 85 15.16 -7.08 2.22
CA LYS A 85 14.89 -8.53 2.23
C LYS A 85 15.55 -9.24 1.04
N ASN A 86 15.56 -8.62 -0.15
CA ASN A 86 16.25 -9.18 -1.32
C ASN A 86 17.77 -9.30 -1.07
N LYS A 87 18.42 -8.27 -0.51
CA LYS A 87 19.84 -8.33 -0.14
C LYS A 87 20.12 -9.45 0.86
N GLN A 88 19.25 -9.61 1.86
CA GLN A 88 19.38 -10.69 2.83
C GLN A 88 19.27 -12.09 2.19
N ILE A 89 18.36 -12.26 1.22
CA ILE A 89 18.23 -13.50 0.44
C ILE A 89 19.50 -13.76 -0.37
N ASP A 90 20.06 -12.75 -1.03
CA ASP A 90 21.30 -12.88 -1.81
C ASP A 90 22.49 -13.31 -0.93
N GLU A 91 22.64 -12.70 0.25
CA GLU A 91 23.69 -13.06 1.20
C GLU A 91 23.54 -14.48 1.73
N LEU A 92 22.32 -14.88 2.11
CA LEU A 92 22.04 -16.24 2.56
C LEU A 92 22.30 -17.27 1.45
N SER A 93 21.92 -16.94 0.21
CA SER A 93 22.16 -17.80 -0.95
C SER A 93 23.66 -17.98 -1.24
N LYS A 94 24.46 -16.91 -1.10
CA LYS A 94 25.93 -17.00 -1.20
C LYS A 94 26.53 -17.91 -0.14
N ARG A 95 26.15 -17.71 1.13
CA ARG A 95 26.62 -18.57 2.23
C ARG A 95 26.23 -20.02 2.03
N LEU A 96 25.02 -20.28 1.52
CA LEU A 96 24.57 -21.64 1.21
C LEU A 96 25.46 -22.30 0.14
N MET A 97 25.80 -21.57 -0.93
CA MET A 97 26.71 -22.07 -1.96
C MET A 97 28.12 -22.35 -1.42
N GLU A 98 28.63 -21.50 -0.53
CA GLU A 98 29.93 -21.71 0.12
C GLU A 98 29.91 -22.96 1.01
N CYS A 99 28.88 -23.14 1.83
CA CYS A 99 28.69 -24.34 2.63
C CYS A 99 28.60 -25.60 1.77
N GLN A 100 27.87 -25.55 0.66
CA GLN A 100 27.76 -26.68 -0.27
C GLN A 100 29.13 -27.04 -0.85
N LYS A 101 29.92 -26.05 -1.28
CA LYS A 101 31.26 -26.28 -1.81
C LYS A 101 32.20 -26.91 -0.78
N LEU A 102 32.16 -26.44 0.47
CA LEU A 102 32.96 -27.02 1.56
C LEU A 102 32.54 -28.46 1.86
N LEU A 103 31.24 -28.74 1.84
CA LEU A 103 30.71 -30.09 2.01
C LEU A 103 31.21 -31.03 0.91
N ASP A 104 31.16 -30.59 -0.35
CA ASP A 104 31.65 -31.37 -1.48
C ASP A 104 33.16 -31.66 -1.36
N GLN A 105 33.95 -30.67 -0.92
CA GLN A 105 35.38 -30.84 -0.66
C GLN A 105 35.65 -31.85 0.45
N GLU A 106 34.93 -31.77 1.57
CA GLU A 106 35.04 -32.73 2.68
C GLU A 106 34.68 -34.15 2.22
N GLN A 107 33.63 -34.30 1.41
CA GLN A 107 33.25 -35.60 0.86
C GLN A 107 34.35 -36.17 -0.05
N GLN A 108 34.96 -35.35 -0.90
CA GLN A 108 36.09 -35.78 -1.74
C GLN A 108 37.30 -36.19 -0.90
N LEU A 109 37.67 -35.41 0.12
CA LEU A 109 38.78 -35.72 1.02
C LEU A 109 38.55 -37.02 1.79
N ARG A 110 37.32 -37.27 2.25
CA ARG A 110 36.94 -38.53 2.90
C ARG A 110 37.13 -39.72 1.98
N MET A 111 36.63 -39.66 0.75
CA MET A 111 36.80 -40.75 -0.23
C MET A 111 38.28 -41.04 -0.50
N VAL A 112 39.11 -40.01 -0.69
CA VAL A 112 40.56 -40.19 -0.93
C VAL A 112 41.24 -40.79 0.30
N THR A 113 40.88 -40.32 1.49
CA THR A 113 41.42 -40.85 2.75
C THR A 113 41.07 -42.32 2.93
N GLU A 114 39.81 -42.70 2.72
CA GLU A 114 39.35 -44.09 2.79
C GLU A 114 40.08 -44.98 1.79
N GLN A 115 40.25 -44.53 0.54
CA GLN A 115 41.00 -45.27 -0.47
C GLN A 115 42.47 -45.49 -0.07
N LYS A 116 43.14 -44.45 0.47
CA LYS A 116 44.53 -44.58 0.94
C LYS A 116 44.65 -45.59 2.08
N MET A 117 43.74 -45.55 3.05
CA MET A 117 43.73 -46.49 4.18
C MET A 117 43.57 -47.94 3.71
N LEU A 118 42.74 -48.18 2.69
CA LEU A 118 42.59 -49.52 2.09
C LEU A 118 43.87 -50.00 1.42
N VAL A 119 44.55 -49.11 0.67
CA VAL A 119 45.82 -49.44 0.01
C VAL A 119 46.93 -49.71 1.03
N GLU A 120 47.07 -48.88 2.06
CA GLU A 120 48.08 -49.07 3.12
C GLU A 120 47.86 -50.39 3.88
N ASN A 121 46.60 -50.72 4.22
CA ASN A 121 46.27 -52.01 4.84
C ASN A 121 46.58 -53.21 3.93
N GLN A 122 46.35 -53.08 2.62
CA GLN A 122 46.68 -54.11 1.63
C GLN A 122 48.21 -54.30 1.54
N GLU A 123 48.98 -53.21 1.50
CA GLU A 123 50.44 -53.23 1.48
C GLU A 123 51.02 -53.84 2.75
N GLU A 124 50.50 -53.49 3.93
CA GLU A 124 50.92 -54.11 5.19
C GLU A 124 50.63 -55.61 5.22
N SER A 125 49.46 -56.02 4.73
CA SER A 125 49.07 -57.43 4.64
C SER A 125 50.02 -58.19 3.72
N ASN A 126 50.36 -57.61 2.56
CA ASN A 126 51.35 -58.18 1.65
C ASN A 126 52.75 -58.28 2.29
N LYS A 127 53.22 -57.23 2.96
CA LYS A 127 54.52 -57.25 3.67
C LYS A 127 54.58 -58.34 4.74
N LYS A 128 53.50 -58.53 5.51
CA LYS A 128 53.39 -59.61 6.50
C LYS A 128 53.40 -60.99 5.84
N TRP A 129 52.74 -61.13 4.70
CA TRP A 129 52.72 -62.39 3.94
C TRP A 129 54.11 -62.79 3.43
N TRP A 130 54.88 -61.87 2.83
CA TRP A 130 56.23 -62.15 2.35
C TRP A 130 57.19 -62.64 3.45
N LYS A 131 57.07 -62.09 4.67
CA LYS A 131 57.87 -62.52 5.84
C LYS A 131 57.61 -63.96 6.28
N PHE A 132 56.52 -64.58 5.85
CA PHE A 132 56.22 -65.99 6.16
C PHE A 132 56.95 -66.97 5.23
N TRP A 133 57.47 -66.48 4.11
CA TRP A 133 58.18 -67.28 3.10
C TRP A 133 59.71 -67.14 3.16
N GLU A 134 60.21 -66.34 4.12
CA GLU A 134 61.63 -66.17 4.44
C GLU A 134 62.01 -67.04 5.64
#